data_AF-A0A661PWH2-F1
#
_entry.id   AF-A0A661PWH2-F1
#
_cell.length_a   1.000
_cell.length_b   1.000
_cell.length_c   1.000
_cell.angle_alpha   90.00
_cell.angle_beta   90.00
_cell.angle_gamma   90.00
#
_symmetry.space_group_name_H-M   'P 1'
#
loop_
_entity.id
_entity.type
_entity.pdbx_description
1 polymer ?
#
loop_
_entity_poly.entity_id
_entity_poly.type
_entity_poly.pdbx_seq_one_letter_code
_entity_poly.pdbx_strand_id
1 'polypeptide(L)'
;MDNVHLLQKACDLLELSWEELDEESSSVGCSLRQLDVRQSTGASVVGVLRKGSFIANPSADLVFQAGDLIASIGRPQQVTEKE
;
A
#
# COMPACT_ATOMS: atom_id res chain seq x y z
N MET A 1 3.55 -34.86 -0.20
CA MET A 1 3.52 -33.67 -1.06
C MET A 1 3.17 -32.53 -0.15
N ASP A 2 4.19 -31.78 0.28
CA ASP A 2 4.12 -30.95 1.48
C ASP A 2 3.57 -29.57 1.14
N ASN A 3 2.25 -29.43 1.23
CA ASN A 3 1.53 -28.18 1.00
C ASN A 3 2.03 -27.01 1.88
N VAL A 4 2.65 -27.32 3.03
CA VAL A 4 3.26 -26.32 3.94
C VAL A 4 4.43 -25.58 3.28
N HIS A 5 5.23 -26.27 2.46
CA HIS A 5 6.41 -25.69 1.81
C HIS A 5 6.03 -24.76 0.64
N LEU A 6 4.88 -25.02 0.00
CA LEU A 6 4.27 -24.14 -1.01
C LEU A 6 3.75 -22.84 -0.39
N LEU A 7 3.13 -22.93 0.79
CA LEU A 7 2.63 -21.75 1.49
C LEU A 7 3.77 -20.86 2.00
N GLN A 8 4.86 -21.43 2.52
CA GLN A 8 6.03 -20.65 2.92
C GLN A 8 6.61 -19.85 1.74
N LYS A 9 6.81 -20.48 0.58
CA LYS A 9 7.28 -19.79 -0.64
C LYS A 9 6.31 -18.73 -1.15
N ALA A 10 5.00 -18.93 -0.97
CA ALA A 10 4.00 -17.94 -1.37
C ALA A 10 4.01 -16.71 -0.46
N CYS A 11 4.23 -16.89 0.84
CA CYS A 11 4.39 -15.77 1.77
C CYS A 11 5.64 -14.93 1.45
N ASP A 12 6.75 -15.55 1.03
CA ASP A 12 7.98 -14.85 0.63
C ASP A 12 7.79 -13.98 -0.63
N LEU A 13 6.75 -14.24 -1.43
CA LEU A 13 6.41 -13.45 -2.62
C LEU A 13 5.52 -12.23 -2.31
N LEU A 14 4.96 -12.16 -1.11
CA LEU A 14 4.10 -11.08 -0.64
C LEU A 14 4.94 -10.12 0.22
N GLU A 15 5.68 -9.24 -0.43
CA GLU A 15 6.40 -8.17 0.26
C GLU A 15 5.39 -7.19 0.86
N LEU A 16 5.44 -7.01 2.18
CA LEU A 16 4.73 -5.96 2.91
C LEU A 16 5.69 -4.78 3.08
N SER A 17 5.32 -3.62 2.54
CA SER A 17 6.06 -2.38 2.73
C SER A 17 5.23 -1.37 3.52
N TRP A 18 5.95 -0.46 4.19
CA TRP A 18 5.39 0.71 4.85
C TRP A 18 6.02 1.96 4.25
N GLU A 19 5.18 2.92 3.91
CA GLU A 19 5.58 4.20 3.34
C GLU A 19 4.87 5.34 4.07
N GLU A 20 5.61 6.38 4.44
CA GLU A 20 5.04 7.59 5.02
C GLU A 20 4.77 8.59 3.90
N LEU A 21 3.55 9.11 3.82
CA LEU A 21 3.21 10.18 2.88
C LEU A 21 3.63 11.52 3.45
N ASP A 22 4.58 12.18 2.81
CA ASP A 22 4.94 13.56 3.12
C ASP A 22 3.87 14.55 2.58
N GLU A 23 4.04 15.84 2.91
CA GLU A 23 3.14 16.90 2.43
C GLU A 23 3.26 17.17 0.93
N GLU A 24 4.38 16.78 0.30
CA GLU A 24 4.67 17.01 -1.12
C GLU A 24 4.20 15.85 -2.02
N SER A 25 3.81 14.71 -1.42
CA SER A 25 3.37 13.53 -2.15
C SER A 25 2.12 13.81 -2.97
N SER A 26 2.22 13.50 -4.26
CA SER A 26 1.11 13.58 -5.23
C SER A 26 -0.12 12.74 -4.85
N SER A 27 0.03 11.82 -3.91
CA SER A 27 -1.06 10.98 -3.40
C SER A 27 -1.92 11.68 -2.34
N VAL A 28 -1.41 12.72 -1.67
CA VAL A 28 -2.15 13.45 -0.65
C VAL A 28 -3.38 14.15 -1.26
N GLY A 29 -4.53 14.00 -0.61
CA GLY A 29 -5.80 14.53 -1.11
C GLY A 29 -6.46 13.69 -2.20
N CYS A 30 -5.79 12.63 -2.69
CA CYS A 30 -6.38 11.65 -3.57
C CYS A 30 -6.94 10.46 -2.78
N SER A 31 -8.02 9.87 -3.29
CA SER A 31 -8.56 8.61 -2.79
C SER A 31 -7.85 7.40 -3.40
N LEU A 32 -7.90 6.27 -2.69
CA LEU A 32 -7.43 4.98 -3.20
C LEU A 32 -8.01 4.63 -4.58
N ARG A 33 -9.28 4.97 -4.82
CA ARG A 33 -9.96 4.81 -6.10
C ARG A 33 -9.35 5.67 -7.20
N GLN A 34 -8.99 6.91 -6.89
CA GLN A 34 -8.41 7.85 -7.87
C GLN A 34 -6.98 7.45 -8.26
N LEU A 35 -6.22 6.90 -7.32
CA LEU A 35 -4.83 6.48 -7.57
C LEU A 35 -4.73 5.11 -8.26
N ASP A 36 -5.83 4.34 -8.23
CA ASP A 36 -5.93 2.97 -8.76
C ASP A 36 -4.66 2.15 -8.48
N VAL A 37 -4.20 2.18 -7.22
CA VAL A 37 -2.85 1.75 -6.80
C VAL A 37 -2.51 0.36 -7.33
N ARG A 38 -3.48 -0.56 -7.35
CA ARG A 38 -3.28 -1.93 -7.85
C ARG A 38 -3.08 -1.98 -9.36
N GLN A 39 -3.81 -1.17 -10.12
CA GLN A 39 -3.64 -1.10 -11.56
C GLN A 39 -2.34 -0.37 -11.94
N SER A 40 -2.00 0.70 -11.21
CA SER A 40 -0.85 1.56 -11.51
C SER A 40 0.48 0.95 -11.06
N THR A 41 0.51 0.27 -9.91
CA THR A 41 1.76 -0.19 -9.28
C THR A 41 1.86 -1.72 -9.13
N GLY A 42 0.74 -2.43 -9.27
CA GLY A 42 0.63 -3.85 -8.92
C GLY A 42 0.54 -4.13 -7.42
N ALA A 43 0.75 -3.13 -6.55
CA ALA A 43 0.63 -3.25 -5.11
C ALA A 43 -0.81 -3.01 -4.63
N SER A 44 -1.19 -3.62 -3.52
CA SER A 44 -2.49 -3.42 -2.88
C SER A 44 -2.30 -2.79 -1.52
N VAL A 45 -2.99 -1.69 -1.25
CA VAL A 45 -2.99 -1.08 0.08
C VAL A 45 -3.85 -1.92 1.01
N VAL A 46 -3.24 -2.40 2.10
CA VAL A 46 -3.88 -3.27 3.09
C VAL A 46 -4.12 -2.58 4.43
N GLY A 47 -3.51 -1.42 4.65
CA GLY A 47 -3.72 -0.64 5.86
C GLY A 47 -3.23 0.79 5.76
N VAL A 48 -3.80 1.65 6.61
CA VAL A 48 -3.36 3.04 6.80
C VAL A 48 -3.30 3.32 8.30
N LEU A 49 -2.13 3.71 8.82
CA LEU A 49 -1.99 4.21 10.17
C LEU A 49 -2.00 5.74 10.15
N ARG A 50 -3.04 6.32 10.75
CA ARG A 50 -3.25 7.78 10.80
C ARG A 50 -3.35 8.24 12.24
N LYS A 51 -2.43 9.10 12.68
CA LYS A 51 -2.44 9.69 14.04
C LYS A 51 -2.61 8.65 15.14
N GLY A 52 -1.99 7.47 14.99
CA GLY A 52 -2.07 6.36 15.93
C GLY A 52 -3.30 5.44 15.79
N SER A 53 -4.23 5.73 14.87
CA SER A 53 -5.36 4.86 14.55
C SER A 53 -5.08 4.03 13.30
N PHE A 54 -5.11 2.71 13.43
CA PHE A 54 -4.90 1.80 12.30
C PHE A 54 -6.23 1.48 11.60
N ILE A 55 -6.29 1.73 10.30
CA ILE A 55 -7.42 1.45 9.42
C ILE A 55 -7.03 0.25 8.57
N ALA A 56 -7.53 -0.94 8.94
CA ALA A 56 -7.32 -2.16 8.16
C ALA A 56 -8.24 -2.17 6.93
N ASN A 57 -7.74 -2.70 5.81
CA ASN A 57 -8.47 -2.81 4.54
C ASN A 57 -9.24 -1.53 4.19
N PRO A 58 -8.53 -0.41 3.96
CA PRO A 58 -9.15 0.88 3.73
C PRO A 58 -10.12 0.83 2.55
N SER A 59 -11.26 1.51 2.68
CA SER A 59 -12.21 1.62 1.57
C SER A 59 -11.60 2.36 0.40
N ALA A 60 -12.04 2.06 -0.83
CA ALA A 60 -11.58 2.76 -2.03
C ALA A 60 -11.82 4.29 -1.98
N ASP A 61 -12.77 4.75 -1.18
CA ASP A 61 -13.10 6.17 -1.02
C ASP A 61 -12.28 6.86 0.09
N LEU A 62 -11.36 6.13 0.75
CA LEU A 62 -10.44 6.72 1.71
C LEU A 62 -9.48 7.66 0.99
N VAL A 63 -9.46 8.92 1.44
CA VAL A 63 -8.56 9.97 0.97
C VAL A 63 -7.31 10.01 1.83
N PHE A 64 -6.15 9.97 1.19
CA PHE A 64 -4.86 10.06 1.88
C PHE A 64 -4.58 11.45 2.43
N GLN A 65 -3.88 11.49 3.56
CA GLN A 65 -3.47 12.70 4.26
C GLN A 65 -1.96 12.65 4.49
N ALA A 66 -1.33 13.83 4.54
CA ALA A 66 0.06 13.93 4.94
C ALA A 66 0.26 13.35 6.36
N GLY A 67 1.37 12.64 6.55
CA GLY A 67 1.68 11.88 7.76
C GLY A 67 0.95 10.54 7.88
N ASP A 68 0.24 10.09 6.83
CA ASP A 68 -0.28 8.74 6.78
C ASP A 68 0.85 7.73 6.56
N LEU A 69 0.82 6.64 7.32
CA LEU A 69 1.68 5.49 7.12
C LEU A 69 0.89 4.40 6.38
N ILE A 70 1.24 4.18 5.12
CA ILE A 70 0.57 3.27 4.19
C ILE A 70 1.23 1.89 4.26
N ALA A 71 0.44 0.86 4.56
CA ALA A 71 0.85 -0.52 4.44
C ALA A 71 0.40 -1.08 3.09
N SER A 72 1.35 -1.54 2.27
CA SER A 72 1.05 -2.11 0.95
C SER A 72 1.63 -3.52 0.80
N ILE A 73 0.89 -4.40 0.12
CA ILE A 73 1.30 -5.77 -0.20
C ILE A 73 1.41 -5.94 -1.70
N GLY A 74 2.51 -6.53 -2.14
CA GLY A 74 2.82 -6.80 -3.54
C GLY A 74 4.23 -6.31 -3.86
N ARG A 75 4.73 -6.60 -5.06
CA ARG A 75 5.98 -5.98 -5.50
C ARG A 75 5.64 -4.56 -5.91
N PRO A 76 6.02 -3.51 -5.16
CA PRO A 76 5.90 -2.17 -5.69
C PRO A 76 6.80 -2.15 -6.94
N GLN A 77 6.20 -2.04 -8.11
CA GLN A 77 6.96 -1.54 -9.25
C GLN A 77 7.22 -0.09 -8.87
N GLN A 78 8.36 0.15 -8.21
CA GLN A 78 8.79 1.42 -7.63
C GLN A 78 8.20 2.54 -8.46
N VAL A 79 7.19 3.22 -7.91
CA VAL A 79 6.69 4.44 -8.52
C VAL A 79 7.79 5.43 -8.22
N THR A 80 8.78 5.45 -9.10
CA THR A 80 9.75 6.53 -9.15
C THR A 80 8.92 7.78 -9.33
N GLU A 81 8.85 8.59 -8.28
CA GLU A 81 8.42 9.98 -8.37
C GLU A 81 9.13 10.58 -9.59
N LYS A 82 8.35 10.90 -10.62
CA LYS A 82 8.85 11.68 -11.74
C LYS A 82 8.79 13.13 -11.30
N GLU A 83 10.00 13.67 -11.08
CA GLU A 83 10.48 15.06 -11.18
C GLU A 83 9.45 16.20 -11.14
#